data_AF-A0A1M5M508-F1
#
_entry.id   AF-A0A1M5M508-F1
#
_cell.length_a   1.000
_cell.length_b   1.000
_cell.length_c   1.000
_cell.angle_alpha   90.00
_cell.angle_beta   90.00
_cell.angle_gamma   90.00
#
_symmetry.space_group_name_H-M   'P 1'
#
loop_
_entity.id
_entity.type
_entity.pdbx_description
1 polymer ?
#
loop_
_entity_poly.entity_id
_entity_poly.type
_entity_poly.pdbx_seq_one_letter_code
_entity_poly.pdbx_strand_id
1 'polypeptide(L)'
;MKFIFFILFLIPFSAFSQSPIKKIYLDSLWSETNETNHKYHRIIESFDAMNESYYIKDDYKFGVLQMEGNSKTEDGSSKNRIVYVL
;
A
#
# COMPACT_ATOMS: atom_id res chain seq x y z
N MET A 1 4.73 -15.13 47.97
CA MET A 1 5.36 -14.94 46.64
C MET A 1 4.69 -15.86 45.62
N LYS A 2 3.58 -15.46 44.98
CA LYS A 2 2.93 -16.28 43.92
C LYS A 2 2.00 -15.51 42.97
N PHE A 3 1.99 -14.16 43.02
CA PHE A 3 1.11 -13.34 42.18
C PHE A 3 1.82 -12.58 41.05
N ILE A 4 3.15 -12.61 41.00
CA ILE A 4 3.94 -11.88 39.99
C ILE A 4 3.84 -12.51 38.59
N PHE A 5 3.48 -13.78 38.48
CA PHE A 5 3.33 -14.46 37.19
C PHE A 5 2.02 -14.17 36.45
N PHE A 6 1.02 -13.56 37.10
CA PHE A 6 -0.28 -13.30 36.47
C PHE A 6 -0.33 -12.02 35.62
N ILE A 7 0.64 -11.10 35.80
CA ILE A 7 0.65 -9.80 35.10
C ILE A 7 1.21 -9.91 33.67
N LEU A 8 1.95 -10.98 33.34
CA LEU A 8 2.54 -11.14 32.00
C LEU A 8 1.51 -11.52 30.92
N PHE A 9 0.28 -11.88 31.31
CA PHE A 9 -0.78 -12.29 30.38
C PHE A 9 -1.68 -11.13 29.89
N LEU A 10 -1.46 -9.91 30.39
CA LEU A 10 -2.25 -8.72 30.06
C LEU A 10 -1.63 -7.86 28.94
N ILE A 11 -0.69 -8.40 28.18
CA ILE A 11 -0.15 -7.70 27.01
C ILE A 11 -1.26 -7.73 25.93
N PRO A 12 -1.78 -6.57 25.49
CA PRO A 12 -2.75 -6.56 24.40
C PRO A 12 -2.04 -7.07 23.14
N PHE A 13 -2.54 -8.17 22.58
CA PHE A 13 -2.13 -8.72 21.27
C PHE A 13 -2.58 -7.84 20.09
N SER A 14 -2.76 -6.53 20.29
CA SER A 14 -3.16 -5.59 19.23
C SER A 14 -1.96 -5.17 18.37
N ALA A 15 -1.11 -6.13 18.00
CA ALA A 15 -0.01 -5.92 17.08
C ALA A 15 -0.29 -6.72 15.80
N PHE A 16 -0.14 -6.03 14.66
CA PHE A 16 -0.24 -6.52 13.28
C PHE A 16 -1.65 -6.51 12.66
N SER A 17 -2.15 -5.32 12.36
CA SER A 17 -2.87 -5.14 11.09
C SER A 17 -1.82 -4.88 10.01
N GLN A 18 -1.33 -5.92 9.36
CA GLN A 18 -0.70 -5.77 8.03
C GLN A 18 -1.86 -5.74 7.05
N SER A 19 -2.35 -4.54 6.72
CA SER A 19 -3.28 -4.39 5.60
C SER A 19 -2.67 -5.09 4.37
N PRO A 20 -3.44 -5.87 3.58
CA PRO A 20 -2.93 -6.44 2.35
C PRO A 20 -2.49 -5.30 1.42
N ILE A 21 -1.17 -5.20 1.23
CA ILE A 21 -0.57 -4.28 0.29
C ILE A 21 -0.31 -5.07 -1.00
N LYS A 22 -0.94 -4.66 -2.10
CA LYS A 22 -0.67 -5.23 -3.42
C LYS A 22 0.43 -4.42 -4.09
N LYS A 23 1.51 -5.10 -4.49
CA LYS A 23 2.60 -4.50 -5.26
C LYS A 23 2.56 -5.00 -6.70
N ILE A 24 2.57 -4.08 -7.66
CA ILE A 24 2.56 -4.37 -9.09
C ILE A 24 3.78 -3.73 -9.73
N TYR A 25 4.45 -4.44 -10.61
CA TYR A 25 5.60 -3.95 -11.35
C TYR A 25 5.16 -3.51 -12.75
N LEU A 26 5.55 -2.32 -13.19
CA LEU A 26 5.09 -1.73 -14.44
C LEU A 26 6.27 -1.30 -15.33
N ASP A 27 6.17 -1.57 -16.63
CA ASP A 27 7.15 -1.13 -17.61
C ASP A 27 6.93 0.35 -18.04
N SER A 28 7.69 0.83 -19.03
CA SER A 28 7.56 2.20 -19.53
C SER A 28 6.22 2.50 -20.21
N LEU A 29 5.48 1.47 -20.61
CA LEU A 29 4.17 1.55 -21.24
C LEU A 29 3.03 1.32 -20.23
N TRP A 30 3.34 1.29 -18.91
CA TRP A 30 2.38 1.00 -17.84
C TRP A 30 1.76 -0.39 -17.92
N SER A 31 2.44 -1.32 -18.59
CA SER A 31 2.03 -2.72 -18.65
C SER A 31 2.68 -3.50 -17.50
N GLU A 32 1.94 -4.47 -16.94
CA GLU A 32 2.47 -5.31 -15.87
C GLU A 32 3.70 -6.10 -16.35
N THR A 33 4.73 -6.13 -15.52
CA THR A 33 6.00 -6.77 -15.78
C THR A 33 6.54 -7.40 -14.50
N ASN A 34 7.82 -7.79 -14.49
CA ASN A 34 8.48 -8.38 -13.34
C ASN A 34 9.36 -7.36 -12.59
N GLU A 35 9.83 -7.76 -11.41
CA GLU A 35 10.69 -6.95 -10.55
C GLU A 35 12.02 -6.55 -11.22
N THR A 36 12.56 -7.35 -12.14
CA THR A 36 13.86 -7.03 -12.75
C THR A 36 13.74 -5.95 -13.83
N ASN A 37 12.62 -5.92 -14.56
CA ASN A 37 12.47 -5.13 -15.79
C ASN A 37 11.57 -3.90 -15.62
N HIS A 38 10.97 -3.70 -14.45
CA HIS A 38 10.09 -2.57 -14.20
C HIS A 38 10.79 -1.22 -14.29
N LYS A 39 10.04 -0.22 -14.74
CA LYS A 39 10.38 1.20 -14.63
C LYS A 39 9.68 1.84 -13.43
N TYR A 40 8.48 1.36 -13.11
CA TYR A 40 7.67 1.81 -11.99
C TYR A 40 7.21 0.62 -11.15
N HIS A 41 6.92 0.86 -9.88
CA HIS A 41 6.15 -0.08 -9.08
C HIS A 41 4.99 0.66 -8.42
N ARG A 42 3.83 0.03 -8.45
CA ARG A 42 2.60 0.50 -7.83
C ARG A 42 2.37 -0.23 -6.53
N ILE A 43 2.01 0.53 -5.52
CA ILE A 43 1.55 0.06 -4.21
C ILE A 43 0.07 0.42 -4.11
N ILE A 44 -0.76 -0.57 -3.81
CA ILE A 44 -2.20 -0.41 -3.59
C ILE A 44 -2.47 -0.90 -2.17
N GLU A 45 -2.90 0.03 -1.32
CA GLU A 45 -3.28 -0.28 0.06
C GLU A 45 -4.70 -0.84 0.13
N SER A 46 -5.06 -1.44 1.26
CA SER A 46 -6.40 -1.95 1.48
C SER A 46 -7.47 -0.86 1.32
N PHE A 47 -8.67 -1.28 0.92
CA PHE A 47 -9.83 -0.39 0.83
C PHE A 47 -10.12 0.30 2.17
N ASP A 48 -10.11 1.63 2.16
CA ASP A 48 -10.54 2.44 3.28
C ASP A 48 -12.07 2.62 3.22
N ALA A 49 -12.76 1.95 4.14
CA ALA A 49 -14.22 2.03 4.24
C ALA A 49 -14.74 3.41 4.66
N MET A 50 -13.91 4.24 5.31
CA MET A 50 -14.30 5.59 5.71
C MET A 50 -14.29 6.56 4.51
N ASN A 51 -13.29 6.43 3.65
CA ASN A 51 -13.12 7.28 2.46
C ASN A 51 -13.70 6.66 1.18
N GLU A 52 -14.18 5.42 1.26
CA GLU A 52 -14.69 4.63 0.14
C GLU A 52 -13.68 4.53 -1.03
N SER A 53 -12.40 4.38 -0.70
CA SER A 53 -11.32 4.39 -1.68
C SER A 53 -10.12 3.54 -1.29
N TYR A 54 -9.35 3.12 -2.29
CA TYR A 54 -8.01 2.56 -2.18
C TYR A 54 -6.98 3.70 -2.26
N TYR A 55 -5.97 3.67 -1.39
CA TYR A 55 -4.80 4.52 -1.57
C TYR A 55 -3.84 3.87 -2.58
N ILE A 56 -3.35 4.67 -3.52
CA ILE A 56 -2.48 4.22 -4.60
C ILE A 56 -1.27 5.11 -4.68
N LYS A 57 -0.12 4.49 -4.80
CA LYS A 57 1.17 5.15 -4.91
C LYS A 57 2.02 4.48 -5.99
N ASP A 58 2.49 5.27 -6.94
CA ASP A 58 3.44 4.84 -7.97
C ASP A 58 4.80 5.48 -7.71
N ASP A 59 5.81 4.63 -7.60
CA ASP A 59 7.20 5.03 -7.48
C ASP A 59 7.97 4.62 -8.74
N TYR A 60 8.97 5.40 -9.13
CA TYR A 60 10.00 4.94 -10.05
C TYR A 60 10.77 3.75 -9.44
N LYS A 61 11.48 2.98 -10.27
CA LYS A 61 12.32 1.84 -9.84
C LYS A 61 13.23 2.13 -8.65
N PHE A 62 13.73 3.36 -8.54
CA PHE A 62 14.62 3.80 -7.47
C PHE A 62 13.89 4.41 -6.25
N GLY A 63 12.57 4.28 -6.16
CA GLY A 63 11.76 4.72 -5.02
C GLY A 63 11.41 6.21 -5.02
N VAL A 64 11.67 6.93 -6.11
CA VAL A 64 11.24 8.32 -6.25
C VAL A 64 9.73 8.32 -6.51
N LEU A 65 8.99 9.08 -5.71
CA LEU A 65 7.54 9.23 -5.87
C LEU A 65 7.22 9.84 -7.23
N GLN A 66 6.41 9.14 -8.02
CA GLN A 66 5.94 9.61 -9.32
C GLN A 66 4.49 10.10 -9.22
N MET A 67 3.67 9.39 -8.45
CA MET A 67 2.25 9.67 -8.30
C MET A 67 1.72 9.12 -6.99
N GLU A 68 0.78 9.83 -6.38
CA GLU A 68 -0.10 9.26 -5.35
C GLU A 68 -1.53 9.79 -5.48
N GLY A 69 -2.49 9.01 -4.97
CA GLY A 69 -3.91 9.37 -5.02
C GLY A 69 -4.84 8.30 -4.46
N ASN A 70 -6.13 8.64 -4.43
CA ASN A 70 -7.19 7.74 -3.97
C ASN A 70 -8.03 7.27 -5.16
N SER A 71 -8.23 5.95 -5.27
CA SER A 71 -9.00 5.31 -6.34
C SER A 71 -10.24 4.64 -5.77
N LYS A 72 -11.35 4.64 -6.51
CA LYS A 72 -12.53 3.83 -6.16
C LYS A 72 -12.38 2.36 -6.55
N THR A 73 -11.38 2.03 -7.35
CA THR A 73 -11.13 0.70 -7.89
C THR A 73 -9.76 0.17 -7.47
N GLU A 74 -9.68 -1.13 -7.20
CA GLU A 74 -8.46 -1.82 -6.75
C GLU A 74 -7.35 -1.83 -7.82
N ASP A 75 -7.66 -1.58 -9.09
CA ASP A 75 -6.68 -1.53 -10.18
C ASP A 75 -6.02 -0.14 -10.35
N GLY A 76 -6.54 0.88 -9.65
CA GLY A 76 -6.10 2.25 -9.81
C GLY A 76 -6.42 2.90 -11.15
N SER A 77 -7.34 2.31 -11.91
CA SER A 77 -7.78 2.85 -13.21
C SER A 77 -8.79 3.99 -13.05
N SER A 78 -9.35 4.18 -11.84
CA SER A 78 -10.30 5.28 -11.62
C SER A 78 -9.58 6.64 -11.63
N LYS A 79 -10.01 7.52 -12.56
CA LYS A 79 -9.45 8.86 -12.83
C LYS A 79 -9.58 9.89 -11.70
N ASN A 80 -9.76 9.48 -10.45
CA ASN A 80 -10.03 10.41 -9.37
C ASN A 80 -8.73 10.88 -8.69
N ARG A 81 -8.50 12.19 -8.81
CA ARG A 81 -7.50 13.01 -8.13
C ARG A 81 -6.11 12.37 -8.02
N ILE A 82 -5.39 12.43 -9.14
CA ILE A 82 -3.97 12.11 -9.23
C ILE A 82 -3.15 13.35 -8.89
N VAL A 83 -2.24 13.26 -7.91
CA VAL A 83 -1.24 14.31 -7.64
C VAL A 83 0.08 13.86 -8.25
N TYR A 84 0.59 14.64 -9.21
CA TYR A 84 1.94 14.46 -9.75
C TYR A 84 2.92 15.27 -8.90
N VAL A 85 3.97 14.61 -8.43
CA VAL A 85 5.10 15.28 -7.78
C VAL A 85 6.16 15.52 -8.85
N LEU A 86 6.41 16.80 -9.17
CA LEU A 86 7.40 17.26 -10.17
C LEU A 86 8.80 17.35 -9.57
#